data_AF-A0A3D3XF27-F1
#
_entry.id   AF-A0A3D3XF27-F1
#
_cell.length_a   1.000
_cell.length_b   1.000
_cell.length_c   1.000
_cell.angle_alpha   90.00
_cell.angle_beta   90.00
_cell.angle_gamma   90.00
#
_symmetry.space_group_name_H-M   'P 1'
#
loop_
_entity.id
_entity.type
_entity.pdbx_description
1 polymer ?
#
loop_
_entity_poly.entity_id
_entity_poly.type
_entity_poly.pdbx_seq_one_letter_code
_entity_poly.pdbx_strand_id
1 'polypeptide(L)'
;MTMISKMNALRLSRFFFCRFGVFVTLSFMLPLHGAEPLHVVFMVGEQEYETARTLPEFARQELTPKGIVSSFAHVSRDDSNHFKGLEALADADVLFVSVRRRTPPEAQMQLIRTFLNRGGSVVAIRTSSHAFDRDPPSADYVRWQSFDRDVLGGHYEGHYGNKPPTNPPSKIFLQASQKTHPLLKGLEQHSFLSTSHLYKNREMSAKATVLMDGVVVGMEVREPVTWTHETSSGGRVVYTSLGNTGDFGIQPFRRLLLNAIHWVAGRAVPEQLIHPGLKGDFDPNASLNGWVPMNVPSAWEQHPSGAFADTDGFGWYRSYVHVPESWRGSRLLLVVDEVSDVDEGFFNGIKIGANGAMPPLYQNPSSNIRRPFVIDPDWIRYGEDNLIAWRVYDKEGQGGILKGPVHLSRRDDAIDLQGAWLFRPGDAPSWSQWDHDPDSAEAKQASARFKQIAGVGFAGHAGIVDADIGGRQRRIQEVYEKFKGNTNVHALTEGKGAPLSPDAALESLEVSDGLSIDLVLSEPLVKQPLYIDFDERGRMWVVQYIQYPNPAGLEVLTWDNH
;
A
#
# COMPACT_ATOMS: atom_id res chain seq x y z
N MET A 1 57.49 23.96 -1.57
CA MET A 1 57.88 23.45 -2.90
C MET A 1 56.60 22.99 -3.60
N THR A 2 55.68 23.79 -4.17
CA THR A 2 55.73 24.99 -5.04
C THR A 2 56.66 24.82 -6.24
N MET A 3 56.31 25.07 -7.50
CA MET A 3 55.05 25.43 -8.19
C MET A 3 55.35 25.31 -9.71
N ILE A 4 54.34 24.95 -10.53
CA ILE A 4 53.99 25.48 -11.88
C ILE A 4 55.13 25.93 -12.85
N SER A 5 55.11 25.41 -14.10
CA SER A 5 55.09 26.25 -15.33
C SER A 5 54.77 25.44 -16.59
N LYS A 6 54.13 26.10 -17.55
CA LYS A 6 53.49 25.63 -18.79
C LYS A 6 54.26 26.15 -20.02
N MET A 7 54.07 25.42 -21.14
CA MET A 7 53.77 25.90 -22.51
C MET A 7 54.85 26.22 -23.57
N ASN A 8 54.42 25.92 -24.80
CA ASN A 8 54.82 26.34 -26.17
C ASN A 8 55.90 25.49 -26.89
N ALA A 9 55.84 25.20 -28.19
CA ALA A 9 54.81 25.24 -29.24
C ALA A 9 55.33 24.47 -30.48
N LEU A 10 54.40 24.01 -31.32
CA LEU A 10 54.48 23.14 -32.52
C LEU A 10 55.37 23.61 -33.71
N ARG A 11 55.75 22.64 -34.58
CA ARG A 11 55.41 22.63 -36.03
C ARG A 11 55.67 21.28 -36.77
N LEU A 12 54.67 20.91 -37.61
CA LEU A 12 54.59 20.12 -38.87
C LEU A 12 55.87 19.43 -39.42
N SER A 13 55.87 18.33 -40.21
CA SER A 13 54.88 17.42 -40.85
C SER A 13 55.67 16.42 -41.73
N ARG A 14 55.15 15.19 -41.94
CA ARG A 14 55.07 14.41 -43.22
C ARG A 14 55.29 12.90 -43.09
N PHE A 15 54.50 12.21 -43.91
CA PHE A 15 54.16 10.79 -44.02
C PHE A 15 55.30 9.86 -44.46
N PHE A 16 55.24 8.60 -44.04
CA PHE A 16 55.83 7.46 -44.75
C PHE A 16 54.87 6.25 -44.76
N PHE A 17 54.77 5.62 -45.93
CA PHE A 17 53.87 4.51 -46.28
C PHE A 17 54.46 3.16 -45.85
N CYS A 18 53.61 2.27 -45.34
CA CYS A 18 53.95 0.94 -44.84
C CYS A 18 53.68 -0.16 -45.89
N ARG A 19 54.46 -1.25 -45.86
CA ARG A 19 54.38 -2.39 -46.78
C ARG A 19 53.71 -3.60 -46.10
N PHE A 20 52.83 -4.25 -46.85
CA PHE A 20 51.94 -5.36 -46.49
C PHE A 20 52.67 -6.66 -46.08
N GLY A 21 52.10 -7.35 -45.09
CA GLY A 21 52.25 -8.79 -44.84
C GLY A 21 50.92 -9.33 -44.29
N VAL A 22 50.26 -10.20 -45.07
CA VAL A 22 48.96 -10.79 -44.75
C VAL A 22 49.17 -12.06 -43.93
N PHE A 23 48.70 -12.07 -42.68
CA PHE A 23 48.42 -13.28 -41.91
C PHE A 23 46.90 -13.43 -41.78
N VAL A 24 46.34 -14.47 -42.40
CA VAL A 24 44.94 -14.85 -42.22
C VAL A 24 44.86 -15.76 -41.01
N THR A 25 44.55 -15.19 -39.84
CA THR A 25 44.01 -15.95 -38.71
C THR A 25 42.51 -16.05 -38.89
N LEU A 26 42.00 -17.25 -39.20
CA LEU A 26 40.58 -17.57 -39.08
C LEU A 26 40.20 -17.51 -37.60
N SER A 27 39.67 -16.38 -37.15
CA SER A 27 38.93 -16.30 -35.89
C SER A 27 37.58 -16.98 -36.10
N PHE A 28 37.40 -18.16 -35.51
CA PHE A 28 36.06 -18.67 -35.23
C PHE A 28 35.37 -17.66 -34.29
N MET A 29 34.51 -16.80 -34.84
CA MET A 29 33.49 -16.13 -34.03
C MET A 29 32.54 -17.22 -33.55
N LEU A 30 32.77 -17.70 -32.32
CA LEU A 30 31.72 -18.34 -31.55
C LEU A 30 30.57 -17.32 -31.45
N PRO A 31 29.33 -17.67 -31.83
CA PRO A 31 28.20 -16.82 -31.52
C PRO A 31 28.16 -16.65 -30.01
N LEU A 32 28.17 -15.39 -29.55
CA LEU A 32 27.67 -15.01 -28.23
C LEU A 32 26.23 -15.53 -28.17
N HIS A 33 26.04 -16.74 -27.66
CA HIS A 33 24.75 -17.19 -27.21
C HIS A 33 24.40 -16.24 -26.06
N GLY A 34 23.51 -15.28 -26.32
CA GLY A 34 22.86 -14.56 -25.25
C GLY A 34 22.26 -15.60 -24.31
N ALA A 35 22.44 -15.44 -23.00
CA ALA A 35 21.83 -16.34 -22.04
C ALA A 35 20.33 -16.45 -22.35
N GLU A 36 19.82 -17.69 -22.43
CA GLU A 36 18.39 -17.94 -22.64
C GLU A 36 17.57 -17.07 -21.66
N PRO A 37 16.49 -16.43 -22.15
CA PRO A 37 15.70 -15.53 -21.32
C PRO A 37 15.15 -16.28 -20.11
N LEU A 38 15.19 -15.66 -18.93
CA LEU A 38 14.67 -16.29 -17.71
C LEU A 38 13.18 -16.57 -17.88
N HIS A 39 12.76 -17.82 -17.68
CA HIS A 39 11.35 -18.19 -17.78
C HIS A 39 10.73 -18.41 -16.40
N VAL A 40 9.74 -17.58 -16.08
CA VAL A 40 8.98 -17.63 -14.82
C VAL A 40 7.55 -18.08 -15.11
N VAL A 41 7.11 -19.16 -14.47
CA VAL A 41 5.71 -19.60 -14.49
C VAL A 41 5.02 -19.14 -13.22
N PHE A 42 4.02 -18.28 -13.37
CA PHE A 42 3.16 -17.79 -12.29
C PHE A 42 1.96 -18.70 -12.13
N MET A 43 1.91 -19.50 -11.07
CA MET A 43 0.74 -20.27 -10.68
C MET A 43 -0.15 -19.42 -9.78
N VAL A 44 -1.30 -19.00 -10.31
CA VAL A 44 -2.19 -18.02 -9.67
C VAL A 44 -3.58 -18.62 -9.45
N GLY A 45 -3.98 -18.76 -8.19
CA GLY A 45 -5.23 -19.42 -7.82
C GLY A 45 -5.91 -18.87 -6.56
N GLU A 46 -5.48 -17.72 -6.07
CA GLU A 46 -6.12 -17.03 -4.95
C GLU A 46 -7.07 -15.92 -5.45
N GLN A 47 -8.07 -15.56 -4.64
CA GLN A 47 -9.09 -14.55 -4.96
C GLN A 47 -9.14 -13.40 -3.95
N GLU A 48 -8.40 -13.51 -2.83
CA GLU A 48 -8.50 -12.60 -1.70
C GLU A 48 -7.66 -11.33 -1.90
N TYR A 49 -6.56 -11.44 -2.62
CA TYR A 49 -5.55 -10.39 -2.83
C TYR A 49 -5.39 -9.99 -4.29
N GLU A 50 -6.33 -10.40 -5.14
CA GLU A 50 -6.40 -10.04 -6.57
C GLU A 50 -5.08 -10.26 -7.34
N THR A 51 -4.30 -11.27 -7.00
CA THR A 51 -2.99 -11.52 -7.64
C THR A 51 -3.13 -11.94 -9.11
N ALA A 52 -4.31 -12.38 -9.53
CA ALA A 52 -4.66 -12.54 -10.94
C ALA A 52 -4.62 -11.23 -11.74
N ARG A 53 -4.70 -10.07 -11.07
CA ARG A 53 -4.54 -8.73 -11.64
C ARG A 53 -3.15 -8.15 -11.35
N THR A 54 -2.68 -8.24 -10.10
CA THR A 54 -1.44 -7.55 -9.70
C THR A 54 -0.16 -8.22 -10.20
N LEU A 55 -0.10 -9.56 -10.29
CA LEU A 55 1.10 -10.25 -10.77
C LEU A 55 1.35 -10.06 -12.28
N PRO A 56 0.34 -10.14 -13.16
CA PRO A 56 0.52 -9.76 -14.57
C PRO A 56 1.03 -8.34 -14.74
N GLU A 57 0.51 -7.38 -13.96
CA GLU A 57 0.96 -5.99 -14.02
C GLU A 57 2.39 -5.83 -13.51
N PHE A 58 2.75 -6.48 -12.40
CA PHE A 58 4.13 -6.53 -11.91
C PHE A 58 5.07 -7.11 -12.98
N ALA A 59 4.72 -8.25 -13.58
CA ALA A 59 5.53 -8.87 -14.62
C ALA A 59 5.74 -7.95 -15.83
N ARG A 60 4.66 -7.31 -16.30
CA ARG A 60 4.70 -6.34 -17.41
C ARG A 60 5.59 -5.14 -17.09
N GLN A 61 5.54 -4.64 -15.86
CA GLN A 61 6.26 -3.43 -15.46
C GLN A 61 7.73 -3.68 -15.08
N GLU A 62 8.05 -4.86 -14.55
CA GLU A 62 9.35 -5.14 -13.89
C GLU A 62 10.18 -6.22 -14.60
N LEU A 63 9.51 -7.23 -15.15
CA LEU A 63 10.15 -8.43 -15.68
C LEU A 63 10.31 -8.36 -17.20
N THR A 64 9.25 -8.01 -17.93
CA THR A 64 9.27 -7.89 -19.40
C THR A 64 10.34 -6.91 -19.90
N PRO A 65 10.51 -5.70 -19.31
CA PRO A 65 11.62 -4.79 -19.61
C PRO A 65 13.03 -5.40 -19.53
N LYS A 66 13.19 -6.46 -18.73
CA LYS A 66 14.46 -7.11 -18.45
C LYS A 66 14.65 -8.39 -19.26
N GLY A 67 13.78 -8.63 -20.24
CA GLY A 67 13.82 -9.83 -21.08
C GLY A 67 13.41 -11.10 -20.34
N ILE A 68 12.73 -10.99 -19.21
CA ILE A 68 12.20 -12.15 -18.47
C ILE A 68 10.85 -12.53 -19.08
N VAL A 69 10.73 -13.80 -19.47
CA VAL A 69 9.51 -14.38 -20.03
C VAL A 69 8.62 -14.83 -18.88
N SER A 70 7.35 -14.42 -18.91
CA SER A 70 6.37 -14.76 -17.88
C SER A 70 5.20 -15.54 -18.50
N SER A 71 4.97 -16.76 -18.02
CA SER A 71 3.78 -17.56 -18.33
C SER A 71 2.85 -17.59 -17.13
N PHE A 72 1.54 -17.50 -17.35
CA PHE A 72 0.55 -17.49 -16.27
C PHE A 72 -0.32 -18.74 -16.31
N ALA A 73 -0.26 -19.53 -15.24
CA ALA A 73 -1.14 -20.66 -15.01
C ALA A 73 -2.26 -20.23 -14.05
N HIS A 74 -3.42 -19.85 -14.60
CA HIS A 74 -4.59 -19.43 -13.83
C HIS A 74 -5.54 -20.59 -13.58
N VAL A 75 -6.28 -20.53 -12.47
CA VAL A 75 -7.42 -21.43 -12.24
C VAL A 75 -8.45 -21.32 -13.37
N SER A 76 -8.99 -22.46 -13.79
CA SER A 76 -10.07 -22.52 -14.78
C SER A 76 -11.36 -21.94 -14.21
N ARG A 77 -12.25 -21.46 -15.10
CA ARG A 77 -13.54 -20.86 -14.68
C ARG A 77 -14.51 -21.91 -14.12
N ASP A 78 -14.44 -23.11 -14.64
CA ASP A 78 -15.30 -24.26 -14.37
C ASP A 78 -14.74 -25.18 -13.26
N ASP A 79 -13.42 -25.15 -13.03
CA ASP A 79 -12.79 -25.84 -11.91
C ASP A 79 -11.71 -24.99 -11.24
N SER A 80 -12.00 -24.55 -10.01
CA SER A 80 -11.09 -23.76 -9.19
C SER A 80 -9.79 -24.50 -8.80
N ASN A 81 -9.72 -25.81 -9.00
CA ASN A 81 -8.54 -26.63 -8.72
C ASN A 81 -7.68 -26.91 -9.97
N HIS A 82 -8.23 -26.72 -11.17
CA HIS A 82 -7.51 -26.93 -12.41
C HIS A 82 -6.78 -25.66 -12.84
N PHE A 83 -5.48 -25.74 -13.14
CA PHE A 83 -4.67 -24.60 -13.56
C PHE A 83 -4.33 -24.67 -15.06
N LYS A 84 -4.95 -23.83 -15.89
CA LYS A 84 -4.67 -23.79 -17.33
C LYS A 84 -3.30 -23.19 -17.59
N GLY A 85 -2.41 -23.88 -18.31
CA GLY A 85 -1.08 -23.40 -18.67
C GLY A 85 0.05 -23.91 -17.76
N LEU A 86 -0.25 -24.81 -16.81
CA LEU A 86 0.75 -25.34 -15.87
C LEU A 86 1.80 -26.24 -16.54
N GLU A 87 1.50 -26.77 -17.73
CA GLU A 87 2.43 -27.53 -18.58
C GLU A 87 3.70 -26.74 -18.96
N ALA A 88 3.65 -25.40 -18.90
CA ALA A 88 4.82 -24.53 -19.05
C ALA A 88 5.89 -24.74 -17.96
N LEU A 89 5.61 -25.51 -16.91
CA LEU A 89 6.66 -25.93 -15.95
C LEU A 89 7.70 -26.86 -16.57
N ALA A 90 7.44 -27.45 -17.75
CA ALA A 90 8.38 -28.34 -18.42
C ALA A 90 9.72 -27.65 -18.74
N ASP A 91 9.72 -26.36 -19.06
CA ASP A 91 10.89 -25.56 -19.45
C ASP A 91 11.15 -24.34 -18.54
N ALA A 92 10.32 -24.13 -17.52
CA ALA A 92 10.50 -23.04 -16.56
C ALA A 92 11.79 -23.14 -15.72
N ASP A 93 12.39 -21.97 -15.43
CA ASP A 93 13.47 -21.79 -14.46
C ASP A 93 12.93 -21.57 -13.04
N VAL A 94 11.82 -20.84 -12.94
CA VAL A 94 11.22 -20.42 -11.66
C VAL A 94 9.71 -20.67 -11.66
N LEU A 95 9.22 -21.30 -10.59
CA LEU A 95 7.81 -21.36 -10.26
C LEU A 95 7.49 -20.25 -9.25
N PHE A 96 6.60 -19.33 -9.63
CA PHE A 96 6.05 -18.32 -8.73
C PHE A 96 4.67 -18.77 -8.25
N VAL A 97 4.48 -18.95 -6.94
CA VAL A 97 3.24 -19.49 -6.35
C VAL A 97 2.45 -18.40 -5.63
N SER A 98 1.24 -18.13 -6.12
CA SER A 98 0.20 -17.33 -5.46
C SER A 98 -1.12 -18.10 -5.49
N VAL A 99 -1.23 -19.08 -4.61
CA VAL A 99 -2.35 -20.03 -4.55
C VAL A 99 -2.91 -20.07 -3.14
N ARG A 100 -4.22 -20.29 -3.00
CA ARG A 100 -4.90 -20.42 -1.70
C ARG A 100 -5.85 -21.60 -1.71
N ARG A 101 -5.61 -22.60 -0.86
CA ARG A 101 -6.53 -23.71 -0.59
C ARG A 101 -7.12 -24.33 -1.87
N ARG A 102 -6.25 -24.78 -2.78
CA ARG A 102 -6.59 -25.52 -4.01
C ARG A 102 -6.08 -26.95 -3.91
N THR A 103 -6.72 -27.89 -4.55
CA THR A 103 -6.26 -29.28 -4.59
C THR A 103 -6.15 -29.70 -6.04
N PRO A 104 -5.04 -29.43 -6.75
CA PRO A 104 -4.92 -29.73 -8.17
C PRO A 104 -5.16 -31.22 -8.50
N PRO A 105 -5.64 -31.54 -9.71
CA PRO A 105 -5.65 -32.91 -10.20
C PRO A 105 -4.25 -33.56 -10.10
N GLU A 106 -4.19 -34.87 -9.88
CA GLU A 106 -2.93 -35.62 -9.72
C GLU A 106 -1.94 -35.33 -10.86
N ALA A 107 -2.41 -35.30 -12.11
CA ALA A 107 -1.57 -34.99 -13.27
C ALA A 107 -0.89 -33.61 -13.16
N GLN A 108 -1.59 -32.60 -12.63
CA GLN A 108 -1.04 -31.26 -12.43
C GLN A 108 -0.11 -31.20 -11.23
N MET A 109 -0.43 -31.92 -10.15
CA MET A 109 0.46 -32.05 -8.99
C MET A 109 1.78 -32.73 -9.38
N GLN A 110 1.76 -33.69 -10.30
CA GLN A 110 2.96 -34.33 -10.82
C GLN A 110 3.87 -33.39 -11.61
N LEU A 111 3.31 -32.39 -12.32
CA LEU A 111 4.12 -31.34 -12.95
C LEU A 111 4.91 -30.54 -11.90
N ILE A 112 4.24 -30.16 -10.80
CA ILE A 112 4.86 -29.42 -9.68
C ILE A 112 5.95 -30.28 -9.02
N ARG A 113 5.65 -31.54 -8.70
CA ARG A 113 6.63 -32.47 -8.10
C ARG A 113 7.83 -32.69 -9.02
N THR A 114 7.61 -32.86 -10.33
CA THR A 114 8.69 -33.03 -11.31
C THR A 114 9.59 -31.80 -11.35
N PHE A 115 9.00 -30.60 -11.39
CA PHE A 115 9.74 -29.34 -11.32
C PHE A 115 10.59 -29.22 -10.05
N LEU A 116 10.02 -29.53 -8.88
CA LEU A 116 10.75 -29.48 -7.61
C LEU A 116 11.87 -30.53 -7.53
N ASN A 117 11.59 -31.76 -7.96
CA ASN A 117 12.52 -32.88 -7.89
C ASN A 117 13.78 -32.66 -8.74
N ARG A 118 13.67 -31.92 -9.85
CA ARG A 118 14.83 -31.53 -10.68
C ARG A 118 15.60 -30.32 -10.16
N GLY A 119 15.32 -29.85 -8.93
CA GLY A 119 15.96 -28.68 -8.33
C GLY A 119 15.35 -27.34 -8.75
N GLY A 120 14.09 -27.34 -9.21
CA GLY A 120 13.38 -26.14 -9.60
C GLY A 120 13.28 -25.11 -8.47
N SER A 121 13.40 -23.85 -8.83
CA SER A 121 13.43 -22.73 -7.89
C SER A 121 12.04 -22.12 -7.69
N VAL A 122 11.74 -21.68 -6.46
CA VAL A 122 10.40 -21.24 -6.08
C VAL A 122 10.41 -19.84 -5.47
N VAL A 123 9.52 -18.98 -5.95
CA VAL A 123 9.12 -17.76 -5.23
C VAL A 123 7.67 -17.93 -4.80
N ALA A 124 7.37 -17.67 -3.54
CA ALA A 124 6.04 -17.92 -2.99
C ALA A 124 5.59 -16.73 -2.15
N ILE A 125 4.35 -16.29 -2.34
CA ILE A 125 3.79 -15.12 -1.63
C ILE A 125 2.50 -15.47 -0.89
N ARG A 126 2.17 -14.70 0.16
CA ARG A 126 0.91 -14.78 0.93
C ARG A 126 0.47 -16.24 1.14
N THR A 127 -0.70 -16.56 0.61
CA THR A 127 -1.46 -17.76 0.95
C THR A 127 -0.85 -19.03 0.42
N SER A 128 0.27 -18.94 -0.31
CA SER A 128 1.02 -20.11 -0.75
C SER A 128 1.50 -20.97 0.43
N SER A 129 1.61 -20.40 1.64
CA SER A 129 1.82 -21.16 2.89
C SER A 129 0.72 -22.18 3.20
N HIS A 130 -0.42 -22.07 2.56
CA HIS A 130 -1.51 -23.04 2.61
C HIS A 130 -2.11 -23.19 1.21
N ALA A 131 -1.22 -23.19 0.19
CA ALA A 131 -1.59 -23.30 -1.22
C ALA A 131 -2.48 -24.51 -1.47
N PHE A 132 -2.06 -25.67 -0.96
CA PHE A 132 -2.64 -26.96 -1.30
C PHE A 132 -3.41 -27.63 -0.17
N ASP A 133 -3.83 -26.83 0.81
CA ASP A 133 -4.49 -27.30 2.02
C ASP A 133 -6.01 -27.09 1.97
N ARG A 134 -6.68 -27.93 1.20
CA ARG A 134 -8.14 -28.08 1.19
C ARG A 134 -8.48 -29.57 1.06
N ASP A 135 -9.67 -29.97 1.48
CA ASP A 135 -10.16 -31.30 1.18
C ASP A 135 -10.38 -31.48 -0.33
N PRO A 136 -9.84 -32.56 -0.94
CA PRO A 136 -10.05 -32.86 -2.35
C PRO A 136 -11.51 -33.15 -2.67
N PRO A 137 -12.03 -32.71 -3.83
CA PRO A 137 -13.40 -33.02 -4.24
C PRO A 137 -13.61 -34.48 -4.67
N SER A 138 -12.55 -35.18 -5.10
CA SER A 138 -12.55 -36.62 -5.41
C SER A 138 -11.14 -37.20 -5.23
N ALA A 139 -10.99 -38.51 -5.43
CA ALA A 139 -9.71 -39.20 -5.35
C ALA A 139 -8.71 -38.80 -6.45
N ASP A 140 -9.16 -38.14 -7.52
CA ASP A 140 -8.31 -37.69 -8.62
C ASP A 140 -7.56 -36.39 -8.33
N TYR A 141 -7.84 -35.77 -7.18
CA TYR A 141 -7.28 -34.48 -6.75
C TYR A 141 -6.41 -34.65 -5.52
N VAL A 142 -5.34 -33.86 -5.43
CA VAL A 142 -4.30 -34.04 -4.43
C VAL A 142 -4.28 -32.89 -3.45
N ARG A 143 -4.35 -33.22 -2.16
CA ARG A 143 -4.02 -32.32 -1.06
C ARG A 143 -2.54 -32.46 -0.72
N TRP A 144 -1.85 -31.34 -0.54
CA TRP A 144 -0.48 -31.30 -0.02
C TRP A 144 -0.45 -30.35 1.18
N GLN A 145 -0.94 -30.85 2.31
CA GLN A 145 -1.10 -30.08 3.54
C GLN A 145 0.23 -29.51 4.06
N SER A 146 1.32 -30.27 3.95
CA SER A 146 2.65 -29.90 4.43
C SER A 146 3.49 -29.09 3.44
N PHE A 147 2.90 -28.51 2.39
CA PHE A 147 3.65 -27.81 1.35
C PHE A 147 4.53 -26.66 1.89
N ASP A 148 4.05 -25.93 2.88
CA ASP A 148 4.83 -24.87 3.56
C ASP A 148 6.08 -25.42 4.24
N ARG A 149 5.96 -26.54 4.95
CA ARG A 149 7.08 -27.19 5.63
C ARG A 149 8.04 -27.84 4.63
N ASP A 150 7.49 -28.57 3.67
CA ASP A 150 8.26 -29.39 2.73
C ASP A 150 9.03 -28.55 1.71
N VAL A 151 8.43 -27.45 1.25
CA VAL A 151 8.98 -26.61 0.17
C VAL A 151 9.39 -25.24 0.68
N LEU A 152 8.52 -24.55 1.41
CA LEU A 152 8.74 -23.14 1.77
C LEU A 152 9.65 -22.97 3.00
N GLY A 153 9.77 -23.99 3.85
CA GLY A 153 10.62 -23.98 5.05
C GLY A 153 10.03 -23.23 6.24
N GLY A 154 8.73 -22.97 6.25
CA GLY A 154 8.00 -22.38 7.38
C GLY A 154 6.79 -23.22 7.78
N HIS A 155 6.06 -22.76 8.80
CA HIS A 155 4.83 -23.41 9.26
C HIS A 155 3.78 -22.35 9.58
N TYR A 156 2.72 -22.29 8.77
CA TYR A 156 1.67 -21.30 8.91
C TYR A 156 0.60 -21.72 9.93
N GLU A 157 0.39 -20.89 10.94
CA GLU A 157 -0.54 -21.17 12.06
C GLU A 157 -1.67 -20.12 12.18
N GLY A 158 -2.05 -19.51 11.05
CA GLY A 158 -3.03 -18.43 11.00
C GLY A 158 -2.39 -17.05 11.00
N HIS A 159 -3.13 -16.04 11.44
CA HIS A 159 -2.69 -14.65 11.36
C HIS A 159 -3.27 -13.78 12.48
N TYR A 160 -2.70 -12.59 12.64
CA TYR A 160 -3.29 -11.49 13.40
C TYR A 160 -4.25 -10.68 12.49
N GLY A 161 -5.29 -10.08 13.07
CA GLY A 161 -6.21 -9.21 12.33
C GLY A 161 -5.65 -7.79 12.27
N ASN A 162 -5.30 -7.28 11.09
CA ASN A 162 -4.62 -5.99 10.98
C ASN A 162 -4.89 -5.30 9.61
N LYS A 163 -6.18 -5.04 9.33
CA LYS A 163 -6.69 -4.34 8.14
C LYS A 163 -7.05 -2.87 8.49
N PRO A 164 -6.24 -1.87 8.09
CA PRO A 164 -6.62 -0.47 8.22
C PRO A 164 -7.86 -0.11 7.37
N PRO A 165 -8.66 0.89 7.78
CA PRO A 165 -8.49 1.73 8.97
C PRO A 165 -9.00 1.07 10.27
N THR A 166 -9.63 -0.10 10.18
CA THR A 166 -10.26 -0.77 11.32
C THR A 166 -9.26 -1.30 12.35
N ASN A 167 -8.08 -1.75 11.89
CA ASN A 167 -7.01 -2.26 12.74
C ASN A 167 -5.66 -1.68 12.30
N PRO A 168 -4.66 -1.56 13.20
CA PRO A 168 -3.34 -1.03 12.86
C PRO A 168 -2.66 -1.85 11.74
N PRO A 169 -1.78 -1.25 10.91
CA PRO A 169 -1.02 -2.00 9.91
C PRO A 169 0.09 -2.87 10.55
N SER A 170 0.70 -3.74 9.76
CA SER A 170 1.96 -4.39 10.13
C SER A 170 3.14 -3.50 9.78
N LYS A 171 4.06 -3.29 10.71
CA LYS A 171 5.38 -2.72 10.42
C LYS A 171 6.36 -3.86 10.17
N ILE A 172 6.95 -3.87 8.98
CA ILE A 172 7.92 -4.86 8.51
C ILE A 172 9.31 -4.29 8.72
N PHE A 173 10.24 -5.11 9.22
CA PHE A 173 11.62 -4.74 9.51
C PHE A 173 12.57 -5.67 8.79
N LEU A 174 13.63 -5.11 8.21
CA LEU A 174 14.75 -5.88 7.69
C LEU A 174 15.63 -6.34 8.86
N GLN A 175 16.05 -7.62 8.84
CA GLN A 175 16.97 -8.14 9.84
C GLN A 175 18.36 -7.50 9.66
N ALA A 176 18.88 -6.88 10.73
CA ALA A 176 20.16 -6.20 10.69
C ALA A 176 21.33 -7.13 10.31
N SER A 177 21.27 -8.40 10.74
CA SER A 177 22.22 -9.46 10.40
C SER A 177 22.23 -9.83 8.91
N GLN A 178 21.18 -9.47 8.16
CA GLN A 178 20.98 -9.84 6.77
C GLN A 178 21.13 -8.65 5.80
N LYS A 179 21.57 -7.48 6.27
CA LYS A 179 21.66 -6.24 5.47
C LYS A 179 22.40 -6.41 4.13
N THR A 180 23.39 -7.29 4.06
CA THR A 180 24.18 -7.55 2.85
C THR A 180 23.61 -8.65 1.95
N HIS A 181 22.50 -9.28 2.35
CA HIS A 181 21.89 -10.35 1.57
C HIS A 181 21.38 -9.80 0.22
N PRO A 182 21.68 -10.45 -0.93
CA PRO A 182 21.29 -9.93 -2.25
C PRO A 182 19.79 -9.63 -2.41
N LEU A 183 18.92 -10.40 -1.73
CA LEU A 183 17.48 -10.15 -1.71
C LEU A 183 17.09 -8.78 -1.16
N LEU A 184 17.90 -8.21 -0.27
CA LEU A 184 17.65 -6.91 0.33
C LEU A 184 18.32 -5.75 -0.42
N LYS A 185 19.06 -6.01 -1.52
CA LYS A 185 19.76 -4.97 -2.28
C LYS A 185 18.77 -3.97 -2.89
N GLY A 186 18.96 -2.68 -2.59
CA GLY A 186 18.10 -1.58 -3.07
C GLY A 186 16.82 -1.38 -2.25
N LEU A 187 16.71 -2.04 -1.09
CA LEU A 187 15.74 -1.69 -0.06
C LEU A 187 16.39 -0.68 0.90
N GLU A 188 16.22 0.60 0.60
CA GLU A 188 16.82 1.70 1.37
C GLU A 188 16.15 1.89 2.75
N GLN A 189 14.92 1.41 2.89
CA GLN A 189 14.14 1.50 4.12
C GLN A 189 14.44 0.29 5.02
N HIS A 190 14.87 0.54 6.26
CA HIS A 190 15.03 -0.52 7.27
C HIS A 190 13.69 -1.05 7.79
N SER A 191 12.61 -0.29 7.59
CA SER A 191 11.25 -0.73 7.85
C SER A 191 10.22 -0.07 6.93
N PHE A 192 9.10 -0.75 6.66
CA PHE A 192 7.98 -0.24 5.89
C PHE A 192 6.65 -0.83 6.38
N LEU A 193 5.52 -0.22 6.01
CA LEU A 193 4.20 -0.68 6.43
C LEU A 193 3.57 -1.63 5.39
N SER A 194 2.91 -2.67 5.87
CA SER A 194 2.01 -3.54 5.10
C SER A 194 0.62 -3.49 5.71
N THR A 195 -0.39 -3.27 4.88
CA THR A 195 -1.78 -3.05 5.30
C THR A 195 -2.61 -4.34 5.41
N SER A 196 -1.97 -5.51 5.47
CA SER A 196 -2.65 -6.80 5.53
C SER A 196 -2.04 -7.73 6.58
N HIS A 197 -2.76 -8.82 6.83
CA HIS A 197 -2.55 -9.80 7.88
C HIS A 197 -1.09 -10.16 8.16
N LEU A 198 -0.63 -10.03 9.41
CA LEU A 198 0.64 -10.61 9.88
C LEU A 198 0.43 -12.10 10.14
N TYR A 199 1.15 -12.96 9.43
CA TYR A 199 1.03 -14.42 9.57
C TYR A 199 1.84 -14.91 10.77
N LYS A 200 1.31 -15.93 11.46
CA LYS A 200 1.97 -16.62 12.57
C LYS A 200 2.86 -17.71 11.98
N ASN A 201 4.18 -17.49 12.00
CA ASN A 201 5.19 -18.37 11.37
C ASN A 201 6.29 -18.70 12.39
N ARG A 202 5.93 -19.38 13.47
CA ARG A 202 6.81 -19.52 14.65
C ARG A 202 7.88 -20.60 14.47
N GLU A 203 7.51 -21.66 13.78
CA GLU A 203 8.41 -22.79 13.51
C GLU A 203 9.02 -22.65 12.12
N MET A 204 10.36 -22.57 12.09
CA MET A 204 11.14 -22.42 10.87
C MET A 204 12.04 -23.64 10.67
N SER A 205 12.20 -24.05 9.42
CA SER A 205 13.18 -25.08 9.04
C SER A 205 14.60 -24.63 9.44
N ALA A 206 15.45 -25.57 9.86
CA ALA A 206 16.86 -25.29 10.13
C ALA A 206 17.64 -24.84 8.88
N LYS A 207 17.08 -25.09 7.68
CA LYS A 207 17.61 -24.59 6.40
C LYS A 207 17.04 -23.23 6.00
N ALA A 208 16.13 -22.67 6.79
CA ALA A 208 15.55 -21.36 6.50
C ALA A 208 16.42 -20.23 7.04
N THR A 209 16.54 -19.15 6.28
CA THR A 209 17.20 -17.91 6.74
C THR A 209 16.19 -16.77 6.70
N VAL A 210 15.79 -16.28 7.87
CA VAL A 210 14.85 -15.16 8.02
C VAL A 210 15.55 -13.84 7.66
N LEU A 211 14.93 -13.08 6.75
CA LEU A 211 15.44 -11.81 6.24
C LEU A 211 14.64 -10.60 6.72
N MET A 212 13.34 -10.78 6.95
CA MET A 212 12.46 -9.75 7.46
C MET A 212 11.51 -10.31 8.49
N ASP A 213 11.23 -9.52 9.52
CA ASP A 213 10.20 -9.78 10.52
C ASP A 213 9.10 -8.72 10.43
N GLY A 214 7.96 -8.97 11.05
CA GLY A 214 6.87 -8.03 11.17
C GLY A 214 6.30 -7.98 12.58
N VAL A 215 5.75 -6.83 12.94
CA VAL A 215 4.91 -6.65 14.13
C VAL A 215 3.62 -5.95 13.69
N VAL A 216 2.50 -6.26 14.30
CA VAL A 216 1.32 -5.38 14.19
C VAL A 216 1.61 -4.13 15.02
N VAL A 217 1.41 -2.94 14.45
CA VAL A 217 1.62 -1.68 15.17
C VAL A 217 0.77 -1.68 16.46
N GLY A 218 1.41 -1.41 17.60
CA GLY A 218 0.78 -1.49 18.92
C GLY A 218 0.86 -2.87 19.60
N MET A 219 1.39 -3.89 18.93
CA MET A 219 1.65 -5.21 19.52
C MET A 219 3.15 -5.49 19.66
N GLU A 220 3.53 -6.23 20.71
CA GLU A 220 4.93 -6.63 20.93
C GLU A 220 5.34 -7.89 20.17
N VAL A 221 4.37 -8.65 19.64
CA VAL A 221 4.64 -9.94 19.00
C VAL A 221 5.29 -9.74 17.64
N ARG A 222 6.44 -10.41 17.44
CA ARG A 222 7.23 -10.40 16.22
C ARG A 222 7.15 -11.76 15.52
N GLU A 223 6.89 -11.74 14.22
CA GLU A 223 6.79 -12.94 13.39
C GLU A 223 7.70 -12.84 12.15
N PRO A 224 8.30 -13.95 11.69
CA PRO A 224 8.99 -14.01 10.41
C PRO A 224 8.05 -13.68 9.24
N VAL A 225 8.50 -12.77 8.37
CA VAL A 225 7.73 -12.27 7.22
C VAL A 225 8.32 -12.76 5.91
N THR A 226 9.64 -12.68 5.74
CA THR A 226 10.34 -13.07 4.51
C THR A 226 11.56 -13.91 4.85
N TRP A 227 11.75 -15.02 4.16
CA TRP A 227 12.89 -15.90 4.36
C TRP A 227 13.29 -16.64 3.08
N THR A 228 14.50 -17.17 3.09
CA THR A 228 14.96 -18.15 2.09
C THR A 228 14.87 -19.56 2.65
N HIS A 229 14.76 -20.55 1.77
CA HIS A 229 14.87 -21.97 2.09
C HIS A 229 15.57 -22.72 0.93
N GLU A 230 16.07 -23.92 1.20
CA GLU A 230 16.63 -24.81 0.20
C GLU A 230 15.90 -26.16 0.27
N THR A 231 15.32 -26.59 -0.86
CA THR A 231 14.61 -27.87 -0.94
C THR A 231 15.59 -29.04 -0.81
N SER A 232 15.07 -30.24 -0.57
CA SER A 232 15.89 -31.47 -0.54
C SER A 232 16.64 -31.73 -1.86
N SER A 233 16.11 -31.25 -2.99
CA SER A 233 16.72 -31.34 -4.31
C SER A 233 17.66 -30.17 -4.65
N GLY A 234 17.97 -29.28 -3.69
CA GLY A 234 18.88 -28.15 -3.88
C GLY A 234 18.26 -26.93 -4.58
N GLY A 235 16.93 -26.92 -4.78
CA GLY A 235 16.21 -25.78 -5.34
C GLY A 235 16.16 -24.63 -4.34
N ARG A 236 16.38 -23.39 -4.81
CA ARG A 236 16.30 -22.19 -3.98
C ARG A 236 14.85 -21.74 -3.85
N VAL A 237 14.47 -21.41 -2.63
CA VAL A 237 13.13 -20.93 -2.32
C VAL A 237 13.21 -19.58 -1.63
N VAL A 238 12.34 -18.66 -2.04
CA VAL A 238 12.02 -17.44 -1.29
C VAL A 238 10.54 -17.46 -0.99
N TYR A 239 10.20 -17.32 0.29
CA TYR A 239 8.83 -17.07 0.70
C TYR A 239 8.72 -15.70 1.36
N THR A 240 7.62 -15.01 1.08
CA THR A 240 7.18 -13.88 1.89
C THR A 240 5.69 -13.95 2.20
N SER A 241 5.31 -13.68 3.44
CA SER A 241 3.90 -13.54 3.83
C SER A 241 3.30 -12.23 3.31
N LEU A 242 4.07 -11.35 2.66
CA LEU A 242 3.59 -10.17 1.94
C LEU A 242 3.03 -10.54 0.56
N GLY A 243 2.25 -9.63 -0.05
CA GLY A 243 1.62 -9.82 -1.36
C GLY A 243 0.13 -9.51 -1.39
N ASN A 244 -0.34 -8.65 -0.48
CA ASN A 244 -1.68 -8.06 -0.61
C ASN A 244 -1.68 -6.98 -1.71
N THR A 245 -2.86 -6.56 -2.19
CA THR A 245 -2.98 -5.56 -3.26
C THR A 245 -2.21 -4.26 -2.98
N GLY A 246 -2.21 -3.76 -1.74
CA GLY A 246 -1.45 -2.60 -1.31
C GLY A 246 0.07 -2.82 -1.29
N ASP A 247 0.53 -4.05 -1.02
CA ASP A 247 1.96 -4.37 -1.05
C ASP A 247 2.52 -4.17 -2.48
N PHE A 248 1.76 -4.53 -3.52
CA PHE A 248 2.17 -4.28 -4.93
C PHE A 248 2.28 -2.79 -5.28
N GLY A 249 1.68 -1.90 -4.48
CA GLY A 249 1.80 -0.46 -4.65
C GLY A 249 3.10 0.13 -4.10
N ILE A 250 3.80 -0.57 -3.19
CA ILE A 250 5.00 -0.05 -2.54
C ILE A 250 6.28 -0.56 -3.19
N GLN A 251 7.27 0.34 -3.32
CA GLN A 251 8.56 0.02 -3.96
C GLN A 251 9.31 -1.11 -3.23
N PRO A 252 9.36 -1.17 -1.88
CA PRO A 252 10.10 -2.22 -1.18
C PRO A 252 9.64 -3.63 -1.56
N PHE A 253 8.32 -3.83 -1.71
CA PHE A 253 7.79 -5.15 -2.05
C PHE A 253 8.05 -5.52 -3.51
N ARG A 254 7.85 -4.60 -4.46
CA ARG A 254 8.17 -4.82 -5.87
C ARG A 254 9.65 -5.14 -6.07
N ARG A 255 10.53 -4.39 -5.38
CA ARG A 255 11.97 -4.61 -5.37
C ARG A 255 12.32 -5.98 -4.81
N LEU A 256 11.69 -6.38 -3.70
CA LEU A 256 11.87 -7.70 -3.10
C LEU A 256 11.49 -8.81 -4.08
N LEU A 257 10.34 -8.72 -4.77
CA LEU A 257 9.91 -9.75 -5.73
C LEU A 257 10.85 -9.87 -6.93
N LEU A 258 11.30 -8.74 -7.48
CA LEU A 258 12.31 -8.75 -8.56
C LEU A 258 13.59 -9.42 -8.08
N ASN A 259 14.10 -9.02 -6.92
CA ASN A 259 15.30 -9.60 -6.34
C ASN A 259 15.12 -11.11 -6.08
N ALA A 260 13.94 -11.52 -5.60
CA ALA A 260 13.59 -12.92 -5.35
C ALA A 260 13.71 -13.75 -6.62
N ILE A 261 13.06 -13.34 -7.71
CA ILE A 261 13.08 -14.04 -8.99
C ILE A 261 14.51 -14.19 -9.51
N HIS A 262 15.32 -13.13 -9.47
CA HIS A 262 16.72 -13.20 -9.89
C HIS A 262 17.55 -14.10 -8.99
N TRP A 263 17.42 -13.96 -7.67
CA TRP A 263 18.25 -14.66 -6.70
C TRP A 263 17.98 -16.18 -6.68
N VAL A 264 16.71 -16.58 -6.75
CA VAL A 264 16.37 -18.02 -6.82
C VAL A 264 16.88 -18.63 -8.13
N ALA A 265 16.80 -17.88 -9.24
CA ALA A 265 17.36 -18.29 -10.53
C ALA A 265 18.89 -18.25 -10.61
N GLY A 266 19.60 -17.91 -9.52
CA GLY A 266 21.06 -17.80 -9.50
C GLY A 266 21.61 -16.64 -10.34
N ARG A 267 20.77 -15.68 -10.73
CA ARG A 267 21.17 -14.48 -11.49
C ARG A 267 21.53 -13.34 -10.53
N ALA A 268 22.42 -12.45 -10.98
CA ALA A 268 22.69 -11.22 -10.26
C ALA A 268 21.41 -10.36 -10.18
N VAL A 269 21.15 -9.78 -9.01
CA VAL A 269 20.03 -8.85 -8.81
C VAL A 269 20.33 -7.53 -9.54
N PRO A 270 19.39 -7.00 -10.37
CA PRO A 270 19.62 -5.77 -11.13
C PRO A 270 19.88 -4.57 -10.22
N GLU A 271 20.75 -3.64 -10.60
CA GLU A 271 21.03 -2.46 -9.78
C GLU A 271 19.85 -1.47 -9.71
N GLN A 272 19.03 -1.41 -10.77
CA GLN A 272 17.91 -0.46 -10.88
C GLN A 272 16.59 -1.18 -11.21
N LEU A 273 15.50 -0.68 -10.63
CA LEU A 273 14.15 -0.87 -11.17
C LEU A 273 14.08 0.03 -12.41
N ILE A 274 14.10 -0.53 -13.60
CA ILE A 274 13.95 0.26 -14.83
C ILE A 274 12.49 0.08 -15.25
N HIS A 275 11.73 1.16 -15.29
CA HIS A 275 10.40 1.21 -15.91
C HIS A 275 10.52 1.89 -17.27
N PRO A 276 10.65 1.16 -18.40
CA PRO A 276 10.86 1.78 -19.71
C PRO A 276 9.63 2.50 -20.27
N GLY A 277 8.55 2.68 -19.49
CA GLY A 277 7.25 3.13 -20.00
C GLY A 277 6.49 4.13 -19.13
N LEU A 278 7.03 4.53 -17.97
CA LEU A 278 6.54 5.68 -17.23
C LEU A 278 7.59 6.79 -17.38
N LYS A 279 7.23 7.87 -18.07
CA LYS A 279 8.03 9.10 -18.00
C LYS A 279 8.03 9.56 -16.54
N GLY A 280 9.22 9.60 -15.95
CA GLY A 280 9.43 10.16 -14.61
C GLY A 280 9.42 9.14 -13.49
N ASP A 281 10.20 8.06 -13.58
CA ASP A 281 10.66 7.33 -12.39
C ASP A 281 12.17 7.42 -12.23
N PHE A 282 12.57 7.98 -11.09
CA PHE A 282 13.89 7.97 -10.45
C PHE A 282 15.07 8.27 -11.40
N ASP A 283 15.33 9.56 -11.62
CA ASP A 283 16.69 10.02 -11.93
C ASP A 283 17.39 10.38 -10.60
N PRO A 284 18.34 9.57 -10.10
CA PRO A 284 19.10 9.89 -8.89
C PRO A 284 19.96 11.15 -9.04
N ASN A 285 20.11 11.66 -10.27
CA ASN A 285 20.80 12.91 -10.59
C ASN A 285 19.84 14.09 -10.86
N ALA A 286 18.52 13.87 -10.97
CA ALA A 286 17.55 14.95 -11.01
C ALA A 286 17.32 15.42 -9.58
N SER A 287 17.48 16.73 -9.33
CA SER A 287 17.20 17.31 -8.02
C SER A 287 15.81 16.87 -7.55
N LEU A 288 15.77 16.07 -6.48
CA LEU A 288 14.56 15.52 -5.84
C LEU A 288 13.80 14.41 -6.58
N ASN A 289 14.41 13.56 -7.40
CA ASN A 289 13.71 12.43 -8.03
C ASN A 289 12.45 12.86 -8.82
N GLY A 290 12.37 14.10 -9.32
CA GLY A 290 11.22 14.61 -10.09
C GLY A 290 10.15 15.39 -9.30
N TRP A 291 10.34 15.66 -8.01
CA TRP A 291 9.45 16.53 -7.22
C TRP A 291 9.77 18.02 -7.44
N VAL A 292 8.75 18.86 -7.57
CA VAL A 292 8.88 20.33 -7.68
C VAL A 292 8.00 21.05 -6.64
N PRO A 293 8.35 22.28 -6.20
CA PRO A 293 7.45 23.05 -5.33
C PRO A 293 6.12 23.37 -6.01
N MET A 294 5.02 23.31 -5.25
CA MET A 294 3.68 23.71 -5.67
C MET A 294 2.99 24.42 -4.52
N ASN A 295 2.38 25.57 -4.79
CA ASN A 295 1.59 26.26 -3.77
C ASN A 295 0.27 25.53 -3.58
N VAL A 296 -0.15 25.40 -2.32
CA VAL A 296 -1.42 24.80 -1.92
C VAL A 296 -2.14 25.80 -1.00
N PRO A 297 -3.42 26.13 -1.27
CA PRO A 297 -4.21 25.71 -2.43
C PRO A 297 -3.76 26.41 -3.72
N SER A 298 -3.84 25.69 -4.84
CA SER A 298 -3.66 26.20 -6.21
C SER A 298 -4.11 25.15 -7.21
N ALA A 299 -4.64 25.60 -8.35
CA ALA A 299 -4.76 24.75 -9.52
C ALA A 299 -3.36 24.48 -10.13
N TRP A 300 -3.16 23.30 -10.73
CA TRP A 300 -1.89 22.94 -11.37
C TRP A 300 -1.51 23.91 -12.48
N GLU A 301 -2.50 24.37 -13.24
CA GLU A 301 -2.34 25.24 -14.41
C GLU A 301 -1.89 26.65 -14.02
N GLN A 302 -2.01 27.01 -12.73
CA GLN A 302 -1.55 28.28 -12.18
C GLN A 302 -0.09 28.23 -11.70
N HIS A 303 0.60 27.10 -11.87
CA HIS A 303 1.99 27.00 -11.48
C HIS A 303 2.85 28.06 -12.20
N PRO A 304 3.71 28.82 -11.50
CA PRO A 304 4.39 29.99 -12.07
C PRO A 304 5.26 29.73 -13.31
N SER A 305 5.76 28.49 -13.48
CA SER A 305 6.55 28.12 -14.65
C SER A 305 5.70 27.78 -15.89
N GLY A 306 4.38 27.64 -15.75
CA GLY A 306 3.49 27.13 -16.80
C GLY A 306 3.68 25.64 -17.13
N ALA A 307 4.56 24.92 -16.41
CA ALA A 307 4.92 23.54 -16.73
C ALA A 307 3.75 22.53 -16.64
N PHE A 308 2.65 22.91 -16.01
CA PHE A 308 1.49 22.04 -15.77
C PHE A 308 0.18 22.60 -16.37
N ALA A 309 0.27 23.53 -17.33
CA ALA A 309 -0.91 24.19 -17.92
C ALA A 309 -1.88 23.23 -18.66
N ASP A 310 -1.37 22.11 -19.17
CA ASP A 310 -2.13 21.10 -19.91
C ASP A 310 -2.09 19.73 -19.20
N THR A 311 -1.98 19.72 -17.87
CA THR A 311 -1.83 18.47 -17.09
C THR A 311 -3.17 17.94 -16.63
N ASP A 312 -3.68 16.94 -17.34
CA ASP A 312 -4.73 16.05 -16.83
C ASP A 312 -4.10 14.75 -16.29
N GLY A 313 -4.87 14.00 -15.50
CA GLY A 313 -4.52 12.70 -14.95
C GLY A 313 -4.05 12.79 -13.50
N PHE A 314 -3.02 12.02 -13.16
CA PHE A 314 -2.58 11.91 -11.76
C PHE A 314 -1.56 12.96 -11.38
N GLY A 315 -1.73 13.50 -10.17
CA GLY A 315 -0.77 14.34 -9.49
C GLY A 315 -0.66 13.97 -8.02
N TRP A 316 0.56 13.98 -7.50
CA TRP A 316 0.83 13.71 -6.10
C TRP A 316 1.44 14.93 -5.43
N TYR A 317 1.07 15.11 -4.16
CA TYR A 317 1.61 16.10 -3.26
C TYR A 317 2.32 15.43 -2.08
N ARG A 318 3.37 16.07 -1.56
CA ARG A 318 4.03 15.71 -0.30
C ARG A 318 4.37 16.94 0.53
N SER A 319 4.23 16.82 1.84
CA SER A 319 4.73 17.79 2.81
C SER A 319 5.24 17.08 4.07
N TYR A 320 6.25 17.67 4.73
CA TYR A 320 6.72 17.23 6.03
C TYR A 320 6.30 18.24 7.10
N VAL A 321 5.53 17.79 8.08
CA VAL A 321 5.03 18.62 9.18
C VAL A 321 5.53 18.12 10.52
N HIS A 322 6.05 19.02 11.34
CA HIS A 322 6.43 18.70 12.72
C HIS A 322 5.18 18.68 13.61
N VAL A 323 4.87 17.54 14.22
CA VAL A 323 3.77 17.45 15.18
C VAL A 323 4.33 17.56 16.60
N PRO A 324 3.95 18.57 17.40
CA PRO A 324 4.50 18.79 18.73
C PRO A 324 4.28 17.62 19.68
N GLU A 325 5.24 17.40 20.59
CA GLU A 325 5.11 16.41 21.66
C GLU A 325 3.90 16.66 22.56
N SER A 326 3.53 17.93 22.76
CA SER A 326 2.37 18.34 23.56
C SER A 326 1.02 17.89 22.96
N TRP A 327 1.00 17.42 21.72
CA TRP A 327 -0.18 16.88 21.07
C TRP A 327 -0.36 15.38 21.28
N ARG A 328 0.56 14.70 21.99
CA ARG A 328 0.52 13.25 22.24
C ARG A 328 -0.85 12.76 22.70
N GLY A 329 -1.35 11.70 22.05
CA GLY A 329 -2.65 11.09 22.35
C GLY A 329 -3.84 11.82 21.71
N SER A 330 -3.62 12.95 21.04
CA SER A 330 -4.69 13.67 20.36
C SER A 330 -5.01 13.02 19.03
N ARG A 331 -6.30 12.78 18.78
CA ARG A 331 -6.79 12.48 17.43
C ARG A 331 -6.74 13.75 16.60
N LEU A 332 -6.15 13.68 15.42
CA LEU A 332 -6.01 14.81 14.50
C LEU A 332 -6.93 14.65 13.30
N LEU A 333 -7.31 15.78 12.70
CA LEU A 333 -8.04 15.85 11.45
C LEU A 333 -7.15 16.50 10.40
N LEU A 334 -6.82 15.79 9.32
CA LEU A 334 -6.29 16.41 8.13
C LEU A 334 -7.44 16.96 7.30
N VAL A 335 -7.47 18.28 7.13
CA VAL A 335 -8.57 18.99 6.50
C VAL A 335 -8.12 19.67 5.22
N VAL A 336 -8.90 19.45 4.15
CA VAL A 336 -8.79 20.15 2.87
C VAL A 336 -10.20 20.43 2.35
N ASP A 337 -10.46 21.64 1.84
CA ASP A 337 -11.81 22.05 1.45
C ASP A 337 -12.19 21.59 0.04
N GLU A 338 -11.42 21.93 -0.99
CA GLU A 338 -11.76 21.59 -2.38
C GLU A 338 -10.56 20.94 -3.08
N VAL A 339 -10.74 19.72 -3.58
CA VAL A 339 -9.75 18.96 -4.35
C VAL A 339 -10.42 18.49 -5.63
N SER A 340 -9.72 18.59 -6.76
CA SER A 340 -10.27 18.19 -8.05
C SER A 340 -10.64 16.72 -8.07
N ASP A 341 -11.80 16.43 -8.68
CA ASP A 341 -12.30 15.11 -9.06
C ASP A 341 -12.22 14.02 -7.98
N VAL A 342 -11.10 13.30 -7.91
CA VAL A 342 -10.90 12.15 -7.03
C VAL A 342 -9.59 12.29 -6.30
N ASP A 343 -9.60 12.01 -5.01
CA ASP A 343 -8.41 12.14 -4.19
C ASP A 343 -8.30 11.13 -3.06
N GLU A 344 -7.06 10.88 -2.63
CA GLU A 344 -6.70 10.01 -1.52
C GLU A 344 -5.66 10.71 -0.64
N GLY A 345 -5.94 10.78 0.66
CA GLY A 345 -5.04 11.35 1.66
C GLY A 345 -4.26 10.27 2.40
N PHE A 346 -2.97 10.52 2.64
CA PHE A 346 -2.08 9.62 3.35
C PHE A 346 -1.30 10.34 4.45
N PHE A 347 -1.08 9.66 5.57
CA PHE A 347 -0.27 10.12 6.68
C PHE A 347 0.75 9.05 7.06
N ASN A 348 2.04 9.37 7.01
CA ASN A 348 3.15 8.44 7.21
C ASN A 348 3.02 7.15 6.37
N GLY A 349 2.51 7.25 5.13
CA GLY A 349 2.28 6.09 4.26
C GLY A 349 0.99 5.32 4.51
N ILE A 350 0.20 5.68 5.53
CA ILE A 350 -1.10 5.07 5.82
C ILE A 350 -2.18 5.89 5.09
N LYS A 351 -3.03 5.23 4.31
CA LYS A 351 -4.21 5.89 3.71
C LYS A 351 -5.21 6.23 4.81
N ILE A 352 -5.50 7.51 4.98
CA ILE A 352 -6.39 8.03 6.04
C ILE A 352 -7.76 8.45 5.50
N GLY A 353 -7.91 8.53 4.18
CA GLY A 353 -9.18 8.83 3.55
C GLY A 353 -9.12 8.87 2.04
N ALA A 354 -10.30 8.96 1.43
CA ALA A 354 -10.48 9.18 0.01
C ALA A 354 -11.82 9.85 -0.26
N ASN A 355 -11.94 10.49 -1.41
CA ASN A 355 -13.21 10.90 -1.98
C ASN A 355 -13.28 10.42 -3.42
N GLY A 356 -14.23 9.53 -3.67
CA GLY A 356 -14.44 8.92 -4.99
C GLY A 356 -13.62 7.68 -5.22
N ALA A 357 -13.59 7.27 -6.48
CA ALA A 357 -12.88 6.08 -6.91
C ALA A 357 -11.91 6.41 -8.05
N MET A 358 -10.67 5.97 -7.90
CA MET A 358 -9.61 6.15 -8.90
C MET A 358 -9.88 5.27 -10.13
N PRO A 359 -9.35 5.63 -11.32
CA PRO A 359 -9.37 4.73 -12.48
C PRO A 359 -8.81 3.33 -12.17
N PRO A 360 -9.31 2.27 -12.84
CA PRO A 360 -10.27 2.28 -13.96
C PRO A 360 -11.73 2.40 -13.54
N LEU A 361 -12.04 2.31 -12.24
CA LEU A 361 -13.41 2.41 -11.71
C LEU A 361 -13.74 3.87 -11.34
N TYR A 362 -13.42 4.81 -12.23
CA TYR A 362 -13.51 6.24 -11.94
C TYR A 362 -14.93 6.67 -11.54
N GLN A 363 -15.04 7.33 -10.39
CA GLN A 363 -16.29 7.90 -9.90
C GLN A 363 -16.03 9.27 -9.26
N ASN A 364 -16.52 10.32 -9.91
CA ASN A 364 -16.41 11.71 -9.43
C ASN A 364 -17.49 12.01 -8.38
N PRO A 365 -17.12 12.36 -7.12
CA PRO A 365 -18.08 12.61 -6.05
C PRO A 365 -18.45 14.09 -5.88
N SER A 366 -18.00 14.97 -6.79
CA SER A 366 -17.94 16.43 -6.65
C SER A 366 -16.71 16.94 -5.87
N SER A 367 -16.02 17.91 -6.46
CA SER A 367 -14.80 18.52 -5.93
C SER A 367 -15.04 19.39 -4.69
N ASN A 368 -16.24 19.96 -4.53
CA ASN A 368 -16.62 20.91 -3.48
C ASN A 368 -16.89 20.29 -2.09
N ILE A 369 -16.46 19.06 -1.86
CA ILE A 369 -16.66 18.36 -0.59
C ILE A 369 -15.43 18.56 0.30
N ARG A 370 -15.62 19.09 1.51
CA ARG A 370 -14.54 19.17 2.51
C ARG A 370 -14.12 17.77 2.98
N ARG A 371 -12.82 17.53 3.13
CA ARG A 371 -12.19 16.27 3.56
C ARG A 371 -11.78 16.33 5.03
N PRO A 372 -12.54 15.78 5.99
CA PRO A 372 -12.09 15.67 7.38
C PRO A 372 -11.48 14.29 7.64
N PHE A 373 -10.28 14.02 7.14
CA PHE A 373 -9.65 12.71 7.31
C PHE A 373 -9.10 12.54 8.72
N VAL A 374 -9.53 11.49 9.40
CA VAL A 374 -9.15 11.20 10.78
C VAL A 374 -7.79 10.50 10.80
N ILE A 375 -6.88 11.02 11.63
CA ILE A 375 -5.59 10.40 11.92
C ILE A 375 -5.63 9.88 13.35
N ASP A 376 -5.42 8.58 13.49
CA ASP A 376 -5.39 7.93 14.79
C ASP A 376 -4.11 8.33 15.57
N PRO A 377 -4.21 8.58 16.89
CA PRO A 377 -3.06 8.90 17.73
C PRO A 377 -1.85 7.98 17.58
N ASP A 378 -2.07 6.69 17.32
CA ASP A 378 -1.01 5.68 17.21
C ASP A 378 -0.20 5.78 15.90
N TRP A 379 -0.69 6.55 14.92
CA TRP A 379 -0.03 6.74 13.61
C TRP A 379 0.88 7.98 13.58
N ILE A 380 0.89 8.74 14.68
CA ILE A 380 1.56 10.04 14.77
C ILE A 380 2.93 9.92 15.42
N ARG A 381 3.92 10.53 14.77
CA ARG A 381 5.28 10.70 15.31
C ARG A 381 5.33 12.02 16.08
N TYR A 382 4.93 11.99 17.35
CA TYR A 382 4.94 13.18 18.21
C TYR A 382 6.38 13.62 18.52
N GLY A 383 6.58 14.95 18.55
CA GLY A 383 7.90 15.57 18.74
C GLY A 383 8.82 15.43 17.53
N GLU A 384 8.32 14.95 16.39
CA GLU A 384 9.10 14.63 15.18
C GLU A 384 8.35 15.08 13.91
N ASP A 385 9.04 15.06 12.77
CA ASP A 385 8.42 15.29 11.46
C ASP A 385 7.57 14.09 11.03
N ASN A 386 6.41 14.38 10.43
CA ASN A 386 5.45 13.45 9.85
C ASN A 386 5.30 13.75 8.36
N LEU A 387 5.15 12.70 7.54
CA LEU A 387 4.90 12.84 6.10
C LEU A 387 3.40 12.89 5.84
N ILE A 388 2.95 13.93 5.15
CA ILE A 388 1.63 13.98 4.52
C ILE A 388 1.82 13.78 3.03
N ALA A 389 1.06 12.87 2.43
CA ALA A 389 0.99 12.72 0.99
C ALA A 389 -0.46 12.79 0.52
N TRP A 390 -0.68 13.38 -0.64
CA TRP A 390 -2.01 13.52 -1.24
C TRP A 390 -1.96 13.11 -2.69
N ARG A 391 -2.81 12.16 -3.09
CA ARG A 391 -2.95 11.74 -4.48
C ARG A 391 -4.22 12.35 -5.04
N VAL A 392 -4.13 12.94 -6.22
CA VAL A 392 -5.24 13.54 -6.94
C VAL A 392 -5.28 12.95 -8.34
N TYR A 393 -6.47 12.64 -8.82
CA TYR A 393 -6.72 12.33 -10.22
C TYR A 393 -7.70 13.35 -10.76
N ASP A 394 -7.24 14.14 -11.72
CA ASP A 394 -8.04 15.06 -12.51
C ASP A 394 -8.35 14.40 -13.86
N LYS A 395 -9.63 14.30 -14.24
CA LYS A 395 -9.98 13.71 -15.54
C LYS A 395 -9.77 14.72 -16.67
N GLU A 396 -10.17 15.95 -16.43
CA GLU A 396 -10.12 17.08 -17.35
C GLU A 396 -10.34 18.39 -16.58
N GLY A 397 -9.65 19.46 -16.97
CA GLY A 397 -9.94 20.80 -16.50
C GLY A 397 -8.90 21.35 -15.52
N GLN A 398 -9.32 21.79 -14.34
CA GLN A 398 -8.41 22.33 -13.33
C GLN A 398 -8.06 21.26 -12.31
N GLY A 399 -6.82 20.76 -12.36
CA GLY A 399 -6.34 19.79 -11.40
C GLY A 399 -5.81 20.42 -10.11
N GLY A 400 -5.85 19.64 -9.03
CA GLY A 400 -5.12 19.93 -7.79
C GLY A 400 -5.96 20.18 -6.54
N ILE A 401 -5.30 20.71 -5.51
CA ILE A 401 -5.94 21.16 -4.25
C ILE A 401 -6.36 22.61 -4.44
N LEU A 402 -7.62 22.82 -4.81
CA LEU A 402 -8.11 24.06 -5.40
C LEU A 402 -8.46 25.14 -4.37
N LYS A 403 -8.98 24.75 -3.20
CA LYS A 403 -9.36 25.71 -2.14
C LYS A 403 -9.02 25.20 -0.75
N GLY A 404 -8.61 26.14 0.09
CA GLY A 404 -8.39 25.95 1.51
C GLY A 404 -9.60 26.32 2.37
N PRO A 405 -9.48 26.19 3.69
CA PRO A 405 -8.21 25.98 4.39
C PRO A 405 -7.65 24.56 4.23
N VAL A 406 -6.33 24.45 4.36
CA VAL A 406 -5.60 23.18 4.40
C VAL A 406 -4.85 23.13 5.71
N HIS A 407 -5.22 22.23 6.63
CA HIS A 407 -4.65 22.20 7.98
C HIS A 407 -4.70 20.83 8.63
N LEU A 408 -3.86 20.65 9.65
CA LEU A 408 -3.91 19.54 10.58
C LEU A 408 -4.49 20.04 11.90
N SER A 409 -5.74 19.71 12.19
CA SER A 409 -6.48 20.26 13.33
C SER A 409 -6.59 19.28 14.51
N ARG A 410 -6.47 19.82 15.72
CA ARG A 410 -7.04 19.30 16.96
C ARG A 410 -8.32 20.08 17.28
N ARG A 411 -8.93 19.80 18.43
CA ARG A 411 -10.13 20.50 18.93
C ARG A 411 -9.94 22.02 19.02
N ASP A 412 -8.81 22.48 19.56
CA ASP A 412 -8.64 23.87 19.99
C ASP A 412 -7.60 24.64 19.17
N ASP A 413 -6.64 23.93 18.57
CA ASP A 413 -5.56 24.46 17.75
C ASP A 413 -5.35 23.62 16.48
N ALA A 414 -4.60 24.18 15.53
CA ALA A 414 -4.28 23.54 14.25
C ALA A 414 -2.85 23.87 13.81
N ILE A 415 -2.33 23.13 12.84
CA ILE A 415 -1.14 23.51 12.08
C ILE A 415 -1.61 23.91 10.69
N ASP A 416 -1.32 25.15 10.28
CA ASP A 416 -1.64 25.62 8.93
C ASP A 416 -0.73 24.92 7.91
N LEU A 417 -1.34 24.23 6.96
CA LEU A 417 -0.64 23.49 5.92
C LEU A 417 -0.73 24.19 4.56
N GLN A 418 -1.23 25.42 4.50
CA GLN A 418 -1.17 26.23 3.29
C GLN A 418 0.27 26.70 3.02
N GLY A 419 0.57 26.91 1.74
CA GLY A 419 1.90 27.28 1.26
C GLY A 419 2.51 26.21 0.36
N ALA A 420 3.83 26.16 0.30
CA ALA A 420 4.56 25.29 -0.62
C ALA A 420 4.59 23.83 -0.14
N TRP A 421 4.12 22.93 -1.01
CA TRP A 421 4.25 21.48 -0.96
C TRP A 421 5.19 21.01 -2.08
N LEU A 422 5.64 19.75 -2.03
CA LEU A 422 6.22 19.08 -3.19
C LEU A 422 5.10 18.51 -4.06
N PHE A 423 5.22 18.63 -5.37
CA PHE A 423 4.30 18.11 -6.36
C PHE A 423 5.02 17.31 -7.43
N ARG A 424 4.36 16.27 -7.94
CA ARG A 424 4.85 15.45 -9.05
C ARG A 424 3.68 14.88 -9.87
N PRO A 425 3.65 15.07 -11.20
CA PRO A 425 2.69 14.41 -12.06
C PRO A 425 3.03 12.92 -12.26
N GLY A 426 2.02 12.11 -12.55
CA GLY A 426 2.14 10.66 -12.67
C GLY A 426 1.55 9.94 -11.45
N ASP A 427 1.62 8.61 -11.47
CA ASP A 427 0.96 7.80 -10.46
C ASP A 427 1.80 6.62 -9.99
N ALA A 428 2.53 6.84 -8.90
CA ALA A 428 3.19 5.75 -8.19
C ALA A 428 2.68 5.71 -6.74
N PRO A 429 2.00 4.63 -6.31
CA PRO A 429 1.51 4.52 -4.94
C PRO A 429 2.63 4.57 -3.88
N SER A 430 3.88 4.25 -4.26
CA SER A 430 5.07 4.42 -3.42
C SER A 430 5.30 5.87 -2.98
N TRP A 431 4.76 6.85 -3.71
CA TRP A 431 4.84 8.26 -3.35
C TRP A 431 4.01 8.61 -2.10
N SER A 432 3.19 7.69 -1.59
CA SER A 432 2.58 7.83 -0.26
C SER A 432 3.57 7.63 0.90
N GLN A 433 4.66 6.90 0.68
CA GLN A 433 5.58 6.42 1.72
C GLN A 433 6.71 7.42 1.99
N TRP A 434 7.39 7.26 3.12
CA TRP A 434 8.70 7.88 3.30
C TRP A 434 9.70 7.30 2.28
N ASP A 435 10.69 8.09 1.86
CA ASP A 435 11.73 7.57 0.95
C ASP A 435 12.74 6.69 1.70
N HIS A 436 13.02 7.03 2.96
CA HIS A 436 13.89 6.31 3.89
C HIS A 436 13.14 5.91 5.15
N ASP A 437 13.74 5.10 6.02
CA ASP A 437 13.16 4.81 7.33
C ASP A 437 12.89 6.15 8.07
N PRO A 438 11.67 6.42 8.57
CA PRO A 438 11.33 7.69 9.21
C PRO A 438 12.23 8.06 10.39
N ASP A 439 12.85 7.07 11.05
CA ASP A 439 13.75 7.27 12.18
C ASP A 439 15.22 7.51 11.75
N SER A 440 15.52 7.42 10.44
CA SER A 440 16.88 7.53 9.89
C SER A 440 17.37 8.98 9.77
N ALA A 441 18.69 9.14 9.68
CA ALA A 441 19.31 10.45 9.41
C ALA A 441 18.94 10.96 8.02
N GLU A 442 18.77 10.06 7.05
CA GLU A 442 18.38 10.33 5.67
C GLU A 442 16.97 10.90 5.59
N ALA A 443 16.02 10.36 6.35
CA ALA A 443 14.65 10.90 6.44
C ALA A 443 14.64 12.31 7.04
N LYS A 444 15.43 12.55 8.10
CA LYS A 444 15.60 13.88 8.70
C LYS A 444 16.21 14.88 7.71
N GLN A 445 17.20 14.44 6.94
CA GLN A 445 17.81 15.24 5.86
C GLN A 445 16.82 15.53 4.73
N ALA A 446 15.98 14.55 4.35
CA ALA A 446 14.96 14.74 3.32
C ALA A 446 13.92 15.80 3.73
N SER A 447 13.42 15.74 4.97
CA SER A 447 12.52 16.76 5.52
C SER A 447 13.18 18.15 5.57
N ALA A 448 14.42 18.24 6.04
CA ALA A 448 15.16 19.50 6.07
C ALA A 448 15.37 20.08 4.66
N ARG A 449 15.70 19.22 3.68
CA ARG A 449 15.87 19.60 2.28
C ARG A 449 14.56 20.07 1.65
N PHE A 450 13.43 19.44 1.99
CA PHE A 450 12.11 19.94 1.60
C PHE A 450 11.91 21.38 2.09
N LYS A 451 12.10 21.64 3.39
CA LYS A 451 11.93 22.98 3.98
C LYS A 451 12.85 24.02 3.31
N GLN A 452 14.06 23.64 2.91
CA GLN A 452 14.97 24.51 2.15
C GLN A 452 14.44 24.85 0.75
N ILE A 453 13.85 23.88 0.05
CA ILE A 453 13.42 24.01 -1.35
C ILE A 453 12.05 24.69 -1.44
N ALA A 454 11.13 24.35 -0.54
CA ALA A 454 9.84 25.01 -0.40
C ALA A 454 9.98 26.47 0.08
N GLY A 455 11.14 26.85 0.62
CA GLY A 455 11.43 28.20 1.09
C GLY A 455 10.67 28.55 2.36
N VAL A 456 10.61 29.84 2.69
CA VAL A 456 10.05 30.32 3.97
C VAL A 456 8.53 30.12 4.14
N GLY A 457 7.82 29.81 3.05
CA GLY A 457 6.37 29.60 3.03
C GLY A 457 5.96 28.13 2.89
N PHE A 458 6.77 27.19 3.37
CA PHE A 458 6.46 25.76 3.30
C PHE A 458 5.22 25.41 4.14
N ALA A 459 4.48 24.36 3.79
CA ALA A 459 3.34 23.93 4.59
C ALA A 459 3.73 23.58 6.03
N GLY A 460 3.11 24.22 7.02
CA GLY A 460 3.49 24.14 8.43
C GLY A 460 4.42 25.26 8.92
N HIS A 461 4.88 26.18 8.04
CA HIS A 461 5.81 27.26 8.41
C HIS A 461 5.25 28.21 9.49
N ALA A 462 3.92 28.41 9.53
CA ALA A 462 3.25 29.24 10.52
C ALA A 462 3.22 28.59 11.93
N GLY A 463 3.56 27.30 12.04
CA GLY A 463 3.46 26.56 13.29
C GLY A 463 2.02 26.32 13.73
N ILE A 464 1.79 26.40 15.04
CA ILE A 464 0.46 26.22 15.64
C ILE A 464 -0.34 27.52 15.48
N VAL A 465 -1.54 27.41 14.91
CA VAL A 465 -2.54 28.46 14.75
C VAL A 465 -3.83 28.08 15.49
N ASP A 466 -4.73 29.03 15.67
CA ASP A 466 -6.06 28.75 16.22
C ASP A 466 -6.81 27.75 15.33
N ALA A 467 -7.57 26.83 15.94
CA ALA A 467 -8.37 25.91 15.16
C ALA A 467 -9.41 26.65 14.30
N ASP A 468 -9.77 26.07 13.16
CA ASP A 468 -10.78 26.61 12.24
C ASP A 468 -12.21 26.50 12.82
N ILE A 469 -12.49 27.28 13.86
CA ILE A 469 -13.81 27.37 14.51
C ILE A 469 -14.83 27.90 13.51
N GLY A 470 -14.47 28.91 12.71
CA GLY A 470 -15.35 29.48 11.70
C GLY A 470 -15.77 28.48 10.62
N GLY A 471 -14.86 27.66 10.12
CA GLY A 471 -15.19 26.58 9.17
C GLY A 471 -16.05 25.49 9.79
N ARG A 472 -15.80 25.12 11.05
CA ARG A 472 -16.67 24.20 11.78
C ARG A 472 -18.10 24.75 11.93
N GLN A 473 -18.24 26.03 12.27
CA GLN A 473 -19.54 26.70 12.37
C GLN A 473 -20.24 26.78 11.02
N ARG A 474 -19.54 27.16 9.94
CA ARG A 474 -20.09 27.14 8.57
C ARG A 474 -20.62 25.76 8.22
N ARG A 475 -19.89 24.69 8.57
CA ARG A 475 -20.33 23.32 8.27
C ARG A 475 -21.58 22.92 9.05
N ILE A 476 -21.66 23.28 10.34
CA ILE A 476 -22.86 23.08 11.14
C ILE A 476 -24.04 23.82 10.50
N GLN A 477 -23.83 25.06 10.04
CA GLN A 477 -24.87 25.85 9.38
C GLN A 477 -25.29 25.25 8.04
N GLU A 478 -24.36 24.78 7.20
CA GLU A 478 -24.68 24.11 5.93
C GLU A 478 -25.53 22.85 6.14
N VAL A 479 -25.16 22.04 7.14
CA VAL A 479 -25.95 20.86 7.53
C VAL A 479 -27.33 21.31 8.00
N TYR A 480 -27.40 22.29 8.89
CA TYR A 480 -28.66 22.85 9.37
C TYR A 480 -29.54 23.33 8.21
N GLU A 481 -29.03 24.17 7.31
CA GLU A 481 -29.78 24.70 6.17
C GLU A 481 -30.21 23.57 5.20
N LYS A 482 -29.38 22.55 4.99
CA LYS A 482 -29.75 21.37 4.20
C LYS A 482 -30.96 20.62 4.79
N PHE A 483 -31.10 20.63 6.12
CA PHE A 483 -32.20 19.97 6.83
C PHE A 483 -33.32 20.93 7.28
N LYS A 484 -33.18 22.23 7.00
CA LYS A 484 -34.16 23.25 7.38
C LYS A 484 -35.44 23.09 6.57
N GLY A 485 -36.57 23.06 7.26
CA GLY A 485 -37.87 22.82 6.63
C GLY A 485 -38.05 21.38 6.12
N ASN A 486 -37.20 20.45 6.57
CA ASN A 486 -37.39 19.03 6.28
C ASN A 486 -38.74 18.56 6.83
N THR A 487 -39.68 18.26 5.93
CA THR A 487 -41.04 17.78 6.22
C THR A 487 -41.09 16.26 6.37
N ASN A 488 -39.94 15.58 6.34
CA ASN A 488 -39.87 14.14 6.56
C ASN A 488 -40.41 13.82 7.95
N VAL A 489 -41.61 13.26 7.97
CA VAL A 489 -42.32 12.82 9.18
C VAL A 489 -41.53 11.80 9.99
N HIS A 490 -40.52 11.14 9.42
CA HIS A 490 -39.61 10.25 10.15
C HIS A 490 -38.45 11.00 10.84
N ALA A 491 -38.18 12.26 10.51
CA ALA A 491 -37.15 13.10 11.14
C ALA A 491 -37.70 14.03 12.23
N LEU A 492 -39.00 14.34 12.24
CA LEU A 492 -39.65 15.18 13.25
C LEU A 492 -40.03 14.34 14.48
N THR A 493 -39.76 14.83 15.70
CA THR A 493 -40.17 14.16 16.95
C THR A 493 -41.62 14.50 17.35
N GLU A 494 -42.17 15.61 16.88
CA GLU A 494 -43.54 16.05 17.16
C GLU A 494 -44.56 15.34 16.24
N GLY A 495 -45.67 14.86 16.81
CA GLY A 495 -46.81 14.30 16.05
C GLY A 495 -46.74 12.80 15.72
N LYS A 496 -45.69 12.09 16.14
CA LYS A 496 -45.49 10.65 15.83
C LYS A 496 -46.36 9.66 16.62
N GLY A 497 -47.19 10.13 17.55
CA GLY A 497 -47.90 9.25 18.48
C GLY A 497 -46.95 8.50 19.42
N ALA A 498 -47.47 7.52 20.16
CA ALA A 498 -46.63 6.62 20.95
C ALA A 498 -45.87 5.66 20.02
N PRO A 499 -44.61 5.27 20.35
CA PRO A 499 -43.91 4.23 19.60
C PRO A 499 -44.73 2.93 19.60
N LEU A 500 -44.64 2.17 18.50
CA LEU A 500 -45.22 0.82 18.43
C LEU A 500 -44.60 -0.08 19.51
N SER A 501 -45.34 -1.10 19.96
CA SER A 501 -44.72 -2.17 20.73
C SER A 501 -43.69 -2.90 19.86
N PRO A 502 -42.67 -3.54 20.47
CA PRO A 502 -41.67 -4.30 19.70
C PRO A 502 -42.28 -5.33 18.73
N ASP A 503 -43.33 -6.03 19.15
CA ASP A 503 -44.03 -7.00 18.30
C ASP A 503 -44.76 -6.33 17.12
N ALA A 504 -45.48 -5.23 17.37
CA ALA A 504 -46.16 -4.48 16.32
C ALA A 504 -45.18 -3.80 15.35
N ALA A 505 -43.99 -3.39 15.84
CA ALA A 505 -42.93 -2.88 14.99
C ALA A 505 -42.36 -3.98 14.09
N LEU A 506 -42.13 -5.19 14.61
CA LEU A 506 -41.66 -6.34 13.84
C LEU A 506 -42.63 -6.69 12.71
N GLU A 507 -43.94 -6.69 12.98
CA GLU A 507 -44.98 -6.94 11.97
C GLU A 507 -45.02 -5.88 10.85
N SER A 508 -44.55 -4.66 11.12
CA SER A 508 -44.52 -3.57 10.15
C SER A 508 -43.31 -3.60 9.20
N LEU A 509 -42.34 -4.49 9.43
CA LEU A 509 -41.10 -4.56 8.65
C LEU A 509 -41.25 -5.53 7.47
N GLU A 510 -40.96 -5.05 6.27
CA GLU A 510 -40.91 -5.86 5.05
C GLU A 510 -39.49 -6.38 4.81
N VAL A 511 -39.35 -7.68 4.52
CA VAL A 511 -38.07 -8.32 4.19
C VAL A 511 -38.08 -8.84 2.76
N SER A 512 -36.92 -8.81 2.10
CA SER A 512 -36.76 -9.39 0.76
C SER A 512 -36.72 -10.92 0.79
N ASP A 513 -37.02 -11.55 -0.35
CA ASP A 513 -37.00 -13.01 -0.50
C ASP A 513 -35.67 -13.63 -0.02
N GLY A 514 -35.78 -14.63 0.86
CA GLY A 514 -34.63 -15.35 1.43
C GLY A 514 -34.09 -14.76 2.73
N LEU A 515 -34.68 -13.69 3.26
CA LEU A 515 -34.33 -13.10 4.55
C LEU A 515 -35.45 -13.29 5.57
N SER A 516 -35.08 -13.41 6.84
CA SER A 516 -35.99 -13.36 7.99
C SER A 516 -35.50 -12.30 8.98
N ILE A 517 -36.42 -11.81 9.80
CA ILE A 517 -36.13 -10.85 10.87
C ILE A 517 -36.70 -11.38 12.18
N ASP A 518 -35.90 -11.31 13.24
CA ASP A 518 -36.26 -11.76 14.57
C ASP A 518 -36.02 -10.64 15.59
N LEU A 519 -36.94 -10.49 16.55
CA LEU A 519 -36.76 -9.58 17.68
C LEU A 519 -35.80 -10.21 18.71
N VAL A 520 -34.59 -9.66 18.82
CA VAL A 520 -33.54 -10.18 19.73
C VAL A 520 -33.53 -9.47 21.10
N LEU A 521 -33.84 -8.17 21.14
CA LEU A 521 -33.77 -7.35 22.35
C LEU A 521 -34.73 -6.16 22.24
N SER A 522 -35.41 -5.81 23.33
CA SER A 522 -36.33 -4.67 23.40
C SER A 522 -36.40 -4.07 24.80
N GLU A 523 -37.00 -2.89 24.91
CA GLU A 523 -37.37 -2.29 26.19
C GLU A 523 -38.30 -3.22 26.99
N PRO A 524 -38.14 -3.34 28.32
CA PRO A 524 -37.25 -2.54 29.17
C PRO A 524 -35.83 -3.11 29.33
N LEU A 525 -35.50 -4.23 28.70
CA LEU A 525 -34.23 -4.94 28.89
C LEU A 525 -33.03 -4.16 28.34
N VAL A 526 -33.25 -3.40 27.26
CA VAL A 526 -32.29 -2.44 26.69
C VAL A 526 -32.95 -1.09 26.49
N LYS A 527 -32.19 -0.01 26.66
CA LYS A 527 -32.57 1.39 26.46
C LYS A 527 -31.36 2.18 25.96
N GLN A 528 -31.57 3.03 24.97
CA GLN A 528 -30.55 3.96 24.45
C GLN A 528 -29.21 3.29 24.11
N PRO A 529 -29.21 2.21 23.29
CA PRO A 529 -27.97 1.57 22.87
C PRO A 529 -27.14 2.55 22.02
N LEU A 530 -25.87 2.72 22.39
CA LEU A 530 -24.87 3.45 21.59
C LEU A 530 -24.02 2.53 20.73
N TYR A 531 -23.78 1.31 21.21
CA TYR A 531 -22.89 0.36 20.57
C TYR A 531 -23.30 -1.07 20.91
N ILE A 532 -23.19 -1.98 19.94
CA ILE A 532 -23.47 -3.40 20.07
C ILE A 532 -22.31 -4.17 19.45
N ASP A 533 -21.85 -5.22 20.12
CA ASP A 533 -20.82 -6.14 19.60
C ASP A 533 -21.09 -7.59 20.04
N PHE A 534 -20.51 -8.56 19.34
CA PHE A 534 -20.60 -9.98 19.67
C PHE A 534 -19.21 -10.55 19.88
N ASP A 535 -18.99 -11.24 21.01
CA ASP A 535 -17.72 -11.91 21.25
C ASP A 535 -17.61 -13.26 20.51
N GLU A 536 -16.41 -13.87 20.54
CA GLU A 536 -16.14 -15.15 19.86
C GLU A 536 -16.97 -16.33 20.36
N ARG A 537 -17.70 -16.15 21.47
CA ARG A 537 -18.60 -17.15 22.05
C ARG A 537 -20.06 -16.89 21.67
N GLY A 538 -20.33 -15.91 20.81
CA GLY A 538 -21.66 -15.54 20.35
C GLY A 538 -22.48 -14.76 21.38
N ARG A 539 -21.86 -14.17 22.41
CA ARG A 539 -22.58 -13.34 23.39
C ARG A 539 -22.67 -11.90 22.88
N MET A 540 -23.85 -11.31 22.99
CA MET A 540 -24.09 -9.91 22.62
C MET A 540 -23.77 -8.97 23.79
N TRP A 541 -22.95 -7.96 23.53
CA TRP A 541 -22.61 -6.86 24.43
C TRP A 541 -23.28 -5.59 23.94
N VAL A 542 -23.94 -4.85 24.84
CA VAL A 542 -24.62 -3.59 24.50
C VAL A 542 -24.16 -2.49 25.45
N VAL A 543 -23.64 -1.40 24.89
CA VAL A 543 -23.35 -0.16 25.62
C VAL A 543 -24.59 0.71 25.56
N GLN A 544 -25.12 1.09 26.72
CA GLN A 544 -26.30 1.95 26.86
C GLN A 544 -25.90 3.32 27.38
N TYR A 545 -26.50 4.39 26.86
CA TYR A 545 -26.32 5.75 27.35
C TYR A 545 -27.63 6.31 27.87
N ILE A 546 -28.02 5.82 29.05
CA ILE A 546 -29.35 6.00 29.70
C ILE A 546 -29.59 7.45 30.18
N GLN A 547 -28.67 8.37 29.88
CA GLN A 547 -28.67 9.74 30.40
C GLN A 547 -29.21 10.78 29.41
N TYR A 548 -29.57 10.37 28.19
CA TYR A 548 -30.09 11.29 27.17
C TYR A 548 -31.64 11.28 27.15
N PRO A 549 -32.32 12.38 26.85
CA PRO A 549 -31.86 13.76 27.05
C PRO A 549 -31.82 14.17 28.54
N ASN A 550 -32.30 13.33 29.46
CA ASN A 550 -32.47 13.68 30.87
C ASN A 550 -31.59 12.78 31.78
N PRO A 551 -30.46 13.28 32.31
CA PRO A 551 -29.61 12.48 33.18
C PRO A 551 -30.30 12.16 34.51
N ALA A 552 -30.37 10.87 34.85
CA ALA A 552 -30.97 10.42 36.10
C ALA A 552 -30.20 10.95 37.33
N GLY A 553 -30.94 11.46 38.32
CA GLY A 553 -30.36 12.00 39.57
C GLY A 553 -29.95 13.46 39.50
N LEU A 554 -30.24 14.17 38.40
CA LEU A 554 -29.99 15.60 38.26
C LEU A 554 -31.30 16.33 37.91
N GLU A 555 -31.49 17.51 38.51
CA GLU A 555 -32.59 18.41 38.18
C GLU A 555 -32.17 19.27 36.98
N VAL A 556 -32.97 19.26 35.91
CA VAL A 556 -32.72 20.09 34.73
C VAL A 556 -33.03 21.54 35.09
N LEU A 557 -32.00 22.38 35.18
CA LEU A 557 -32.15 23.80 35.55
C LEU A 557 -32.52 24.69 34.35
N THR A 558 -31.91 24.44 33.19
CA THR A 558 -32.12 25.20 31.96
C THR A 558 -31.84 24.33 30.73
N TRP A 559 -32.52 24.61 29.63
CA TRP A 559 -32.23 24.06 28.31
C TRP A 559 -31.53 25.12 27.47
N ASP A 560 -30.34 24.83 26.93
CA ASP A 560 -29.72 25.70 25.92
C ASP A 560 -30.51 25.55 24.62
N ASN A 561 -31.36 26.54 24.34
CA ASN A 561 -31.99 26.70 23.04
C ASN A 561 -31.00 27.45 22.13
N HIS A 562 -30.22 26.70 21.35
CA HIS A 562 -29.38 27.23 20.28
C HIS A 562 -29.97 26.98 18.91
#